data_AF-A0A0A9FJP6-F1
#
_entry.id   AF-A0A0A9FJP6-F1
#
_cell.length_a   1.000
_cell.length_b   1.000
_cell.length_c   1.000
_cell.angle_alpha   90.00
_cell.angle_beta   90.00
_cell.angle_gamma   90.00
#
_symmetry.space_group_name_H-M   'P 1'
#
loop_
_entity.id
_entity.type
_entity.pdbx_description
1 polymer ?
#
loop_
_entity_poly.entity_id
_entity_poly.type
_entity_poly.pdbx_seq_one_letter_code
_entity_poly.pdbx_strand_id
1 'polypeptide(L)'
;MMAKQVLPRGGDIVFGVAHQHSGGIGASLHGEDGRLLCASMTTYGEGQEAGNEAGYIVGMSTCYPKPDTVKVRDNEVLTVVSNYSSERQHTGVMGLFYILVAEQEQQPAANKPALCFSFPFSWCLPAWLSSNL
;
A
#
# COMPACT_ATOMS: atom_id res chain seq x y z
N MET A 1 13.34 -13.40 -2.18
CA MET A 1 13.68 -12.55 -1.01
C MET A 1 12.39 -12.06 -0.35
N MET A 2 12.37 -11.96 0.98
CA MET A 2 11.24 -11.35 1.71
C MET A 2 11.76 -10.18 2.56
N ALA A 3 11.04 -9.07 2.57
CA ALA A 3 11.32 -7.91 3.41
C ALA A 3 10.03 -7.50 4.14
N LYS A 4 10.15 -7.05 5.39
CA LYS A 4 9.02 -6.61 6.20
C LYS A 4 9.18 -5.14 6.57
N GLN A 5 8.10 -4.38 6.50
CA GLN A 5 8.06 -2.97 6.88
C GLN A 5 6.77 -2.68 7.64
N VAL A 6 6.88 -2.00 8.77
CA VAL A 6 5.73 -1.49 9.51
C VAL A 6 5.24 -0.23 8.79
N LEU A 7 3.95 -0.19 8.45
CA LEU A 7 3.32 1.00 7.92
C LEU A 7 2.79 1.85 9.09
N PRO A 8 3.35 3.04 9.36
CA PRO A 8 2.99 3.81 10.56
C PRO A 8 1.55 4.32 10.54
N ARG A 9 1.00 4.60 9.34
CA ARG A 9 -0.39 5.03 9.14
C ARG A 9 -1.02 4.23 8.03
N GLY A 10 -2.15 3.62 8.35
CA GLY A 10 -2.97 2.84 7.43
C GLY A 10 -3.79 3.71 6.49
N GLY A 11 -4.62 3.04 5.71
CA GLY A 11 -5.47 3.67 4.70
C GLY A 11 -5.76 2.73 3.55
N ASP A 12 -6.28 3.32 2.48
CA ASP A 12 -6.54 2.63 1.22
C ASP A 12 -5.29 2.64 0.36
N ILE A 13 -4.78 1.47 -0.02
CA ILE A 13 -3.77 1.40 -1.07
C ILE A 13 -4.46 1.85 -2.36
N VAL A 14 -3.94 2.90 -3.00
CA VAL A 14 -4.50 3.45 -4.25
C VAL A 14 -3.60 3.17 -5.45
N PHE A 15 -2.33 2.83 -5.19
CA PHE A 15 -1.37 2.46 -6.22
C PHE A 15 -0.30 1.54 -5.64
N GLY A 16 0.17 0.60 -6.44
CA GLY A 16 1.32 -0.24 -6.14
C GLY A 16 2.08 -0.64 -7.39
N VAL A 17 3.40 -0.67 -7.32
CA VAL A 17 4.26 -1.16 -8.42
C VAL A 17 5.59 -1.64 -7.84
N ALA A 18 6.10 -2.77 -8.35
CA ALA A 18 7.44 -3.20 -8.00
C ALA A 18 8.48 -2.67 -8.99
N HIS A 19 9.74 -2.70 -8.57
CA HIS A 19 10.89 -2.47 -9.43
C HIS A 19 11.91 -3.59 -9.17
N GLN A 20 12.33 -4.25 -10.24
CA GLN A 20 13.30 -5.33 -10.23
C GLN A 20 14.29 -5.16 -11.38
N HIS A 21 15.47 -5.75 -11.22
CA HIS A 21 16.48 -5.84 -12.26
C HIS A 21 16.39 -7.20 -12.97
N SER A 22 17.15 -7.38 -14.05
CA SER A 22 17.16 -8.59 -14.87
C SER A 22 17.32 -9.87 -14.04
N GLY A 23 16.48 -10.87 -14.35
CA GLY A 23 16.33 -12.09 -13.56
C GLY A 23 15.13 -12.07 -12.62
N GLY A 24 14.50 -10.90 -12.41
CA GLY A 24 13.24 -10.79 -11.69
C GLY A 24 12.11 -11.54 -12.40
N ILE A 25 11.25 -12.20 -11.63
CA ILE A 25 10.02 -12.85 -12.13
C ILE A 25 8.79 -12.00 -11.80
N GLY A 26 8.85 -11.29 -10.68
CA GLY A 26 7.77 -10.47 -10.16
C GLY A 26 7.96 -10.26 -8.66
N ALA A 27 7.14 -9.37 -8.10
CA ALA A 27 7.06 -9.16 -6.67
C ALA A 27 5.62 -9.00 -6.21
N SER A 28 5.37 -9.28 -4.95
CA SER A 28 4.06 -9.18 -4.33
C SER A 28 4.14 -8.52 -2.96
N LEU A 29 3.11 -7.75 -2.63
CA LEU A 29 2.91 -7.11 -1.34
C LEU A 29 1.80 -7.85 -0.59
N HIS A 30 2.08 -8.20 0.66
CA HIS A 30 1.16 -8.93 1.53
C HIS A 30 0.92 -8.17 2.83
N GLY A 31 -0.30 -8.28 3.33
CA GLY A 31 -0.66 -7.82 4.68
C GLY A 31 -0.09 -8.75 5.75
N GLU A 32 -0.25 -8.34 7.00
CA GLU A 32 0.25 -9.10 8.16
C GLU A 32 -0.43 -10.47 8.29
N ASP A 33 -1.70 -10.53 7.90
CA ASP A 33 -2.54 -11.74 7.83
C ASP A 33 -2.26 -12.62 6.60
N GLY A 34 -1.25 -12.26 5.79
CA GLY A 34 -0.86 -13.00 4.59
C GLY A 34 -1.77 -12.76 3.39
N ARG A 35 -2.73 -11.82 3.46
CA ARG A 35 -3.56 -11.48 2.29
C ARG A 35 -2.71 -10.78 1.22
N LEU A 36 -2.96 -11.14 -0.04
CA LEU A 36 -2.32 -10.47 -1.17
C LEU A 36 -2.94 -9.07 -1.35
N LEU A 37 -2.12 -8.03 -1.23
CA LEU A 37 -2.53 -6.64 -1.42
C LEU A 37 -2.27 -6.16 -2.85
N CYS A 38 -1.15 -6.57 -3.44
CA CYS A 38 -0.79 -6.25 -4.82
C CYS A 38 0.24 -7.26 -5.36
N ALA A 39 0.11 -7.61 -6.64
CA ALA A 39 1.12 -8.39 -7.37
C ALA A 39 1.58 -7.58 -8.60
N SER A 40 2.90 -7.45 -8.76
CA SER A 40 3.54 -6.72 -9.84
C SER A 40 4.45 -7.68 -10.61
N MET A 41 4.11 -7.91 -11.87
CA MET A 41 4.75 -8.87 -12.77
C MET A 41 5.66 -8.16 -13.77
N THR A 42 6.80 -8.77 -14.07
CA THR A 42 7.80 -8.22 -14.99
C THR A 42 7.38 -8.38 -16.44
N THR A 43 7.62 -7.36 -17.25
CA THR A 43 7.60 -7.44 -18.72
C THR A 43 9.04 -7.39 -19.22
N TYR A 44 9.44 -8.37 -20.02
CA TYR A 44 10.78 -8.42 -20.61
C TYR A 44 10.76 -7.88 -22.04
N GLY A 45 11.87 -7.26 -22.44
CA GLY A 45 12.10 -6.86 -23.82
C GLY A 45 12.42 -8.06 -24.71
N GLU A 46 12.24 -7.89 -26.01
CA GLU A 46 12.47 -8.92 -27.04
C GLU A 46 13.39 -8.46 -28.19
N GLY A 47 13.74 -7.18 -28.24
CA GLY A 47 14.49 -6.51 -29.29
C GLY A 47 15.91 -6.09 -28.91
N GLN A 48 16.45 -5.12 -29.64
CA GLN A 48 17.80 -4.56 -29.43
C GLN A 48 17.79 -3.03 -29.29
N GLU A 49 16.62 -2.43 -29.46
CA GLU A 49 16.37 -1.00 -29.32
C GLU A 49 16.22 -0.58 -27.86
N ALA A 50 16.54 0.69 -27.59
CA ALA A 50 16.47 1.27 -26.26
C ALA A 50 15.05 1.15 -25.67
N GLY A 51 14.91 0.45 -24.54
CA GLY A 51 13.63 0.22 -23.87
C GLY A 51 12.88 -1.05 -24.32
N ASN A 52 13.46 -1.87 -25.19
CA ASN A 52 12.93 -3.19 -25.56
C ASN A 52 14.03 -4.27 -25.60
N GLU A 53 15.13 -4.10 -24.89
CA GLU A 53 16.28 -5.01 -25.02
C GLU A 53 15.99 -6.42 -24.48
N ALA A 54 16.32 -7.43 -25.28
CA ALA A 54 16.17 -8.83 -24.91
C ALA A 54 16.93 -9.18 -23.62
N GLY A 55 16.22 -9.78 -22.65
CA GLY A 55 16.78 -10.16 -21.36
C GLY A 55 16.80 -9.05 -20.30
N TYR A 56 16.28 -7.86 -20.62
CA TYR A 56 16.04 -6.77 -19.67
C TYR A 56 14.56 -6.66 -19.32
N ILE A 57 14.29 -6.25 -18.07
CA ILE A 57 12.94 -5.89 -17.65
C ILE A 57 12.67 -4.48 -18.19
N VAL A 58 11.68 -4.37 -19.05
CA VAL A 58 11.28 -3.11 -19.72
C VAL A 58 9.99 -2.53 -19.15
N GLY A 59 9.34 -3.29 -18.26
CA GLY A 59 8.14 -2.83 -17.58
C GLY A 59 7.77 -3.67 -16.38
N MET A 60 6.88 -3.12 -15.55
CA MET A 60 6.30 -3.78 -14.38
C MET A 60 4.80 -3.51 -14.37
N SER A 61 3.99 -4.55 -14.13
CA SER A 61 2.55 -4.35 -13.98
C SER A 61 2.25 -3.55 -12.72
N THR A 62 1.27 -2.67 -12.82
CA THR A 62 0.82 -1.80 -11.73
C THR A 62 -0.48 -2.31 -11.13
N CYS A 63 -0.69 -2.04 -9.84
CA CYS A 63 -1.95 -2.25 -9.15
C CYS A 63 -2.67 -0.92 -8.98
N TYR A 64 -3.90 -0.86 -9.47
CA TYR A 64 -4.86 0.22 -9.22
C TYR A 64 -6.13 -0.39 -8.61
N PRO A 65 -6.10 -0.75 -7.32
CA PRO A 65 -7.28 -1.30 -6.65
C PRO A 65 -8.40 -0.27 -6.63
N LYS A 66 -9.65 -0.76 -6.57
CA LYS A 66 -10.80 0.13 -6.38
C LYS A 66 -10.70 0.76 -4.98
N PRO A 67 -11.14 2.01 -4.81
CA PRO A 67 -11.26 2.61 -3.48
C PRO A 67 -12.00 1.70 -2.51
N ASP A 68 -11.59 1.70 -1.25
CA ASP A 68 -12.15 0.88 -0.16
C ASP A 68 -12.00 -0.65 -0.27
N THR A 69 -11.29 -1.17 -1.28
CA THR A 69 -11.13 -2.63 -1.44
C THR A 69 -9.86 -3.20 -0.82
N VAL A 70 -8.77 -2.43 -0.82
CA VAL A 70 -7.46 -2.87 -0.31
C VAL A 70 -7.02 -1.93 0.80
N LYS A 71 -7.38 -2.30 2.04
CA LYS A 71 -7.11 -1.52 3.26
C LYS A 71 -5.97 -2.09 4.07
N VAL A 72 -5.12 -1.22 4.58
CA VAL A 72 -4.06 -1.53 5.54
C VAL A 72 -4.30 -0.73 6.82
N ARG A 73 -4.02 -1.33 7.98
CA ARG A 73 -4.25 -0.73 9.31
C ARG A 73 -3.02 0.06 9.76
N ASP A 74 -3.24 0.94 10.74
CA ASP A 74 -2.14 1.60 11.45
C ASP A 74 -1.23 0.55 12.09
N ASN A 75 0.08 0.74 11.92
CA ASN A 75 1.13 -0.15 12.39
C ASN A 75 1.05 -1.59 11.83
N GLU A 76 0.34 -1.81 10.72
CA GLU A 76 0.31 -3.12 10.07
C GLU A 76 1.69 -3.46 9.47
N VAL A 77 2.14 -4.70 9.69
CA VAL A 77 3.38 -5.19 9.09
C VAL A 77 3.11 -5.66 7.66
N LEU A 78 3.63 -4.93 6.68
CA LEU A 78 3.58 -5.33 5.28
C LEU A 78 4.79 -6.18 4.93
N THR A 79 4.56 -7.23 4.14
CA THR A 79 5.62 -8.12 3.65
C THR A 79 5.74 -7.98 2.13
N VAL A 80 6.91 -7.58 1.66
CA VAL A 80 7.29 -7.61 0.24
C VAL A 80 7.98 -8.94 -0.05
N VAL A 81 7.48 -9.66 -1.03
CA VAL A 81 8.10 -10.88 -1.56
C VAL A 81 8.58 -10.59 -2.97
N SER A 82 9.90 -10.61 -3.18
CA SER A 82 10.53 -10.42 -4.48
C SER A 82 11.05 -11.76 -4.99
N ASN A 83 10.56 -12.17 -6.16
CA ASN A 83 10.89 -13.44 -6.80
C ASN A 83 11.86 -13.23 -7.97
N TYR A 84 12.87 -14.08 -8.05
CA TYR A 84 13.94 -14.05 -9.04
C TYR A 84 14.21 -15.47 -9.52
N SER A 85 14.60 -15.62 -10.79
CA SER A 85 15.06 -16.89 -11.33
C SER A 85 16.31 -17.37 -10.58
N SER A 86 16.40 -18.68 -10.36
CA SER A 86 17.56 -19.35 -9.80
C SER A 86 18.34 -20.15 -10.85
N GLU A 87 17.98 -20.03 -12.14
CA GLU A 87 18.65 -20.74 -13.24
C GLU A 87 20.13 -20.40 -13.35
N ARG A 88 20.51 -19.18 -12.93
CA ARG A 88 21.90 -18.72 -12.85
C ARG A 88 22.07 -17.73 -11.71
N GLN A 89 23.33 -17.44 -11.39
CA GLN A 89 23.63 -16.38 -10.43
C GLN A 89 23.33 -15.00 -11.04
N HIS A 90 22.74 -14.13 -10.23
CA HIS A 90 22.42 -12.75 -10.57
C HIS A 90 23.18 -11.80 -9.66
N THR A 91 23.87 -10.81 -10.25
CA THR A 91 24.54 -9.73 -9.52
C THR A 91 23.74 -8.45 -9.62
N GLY A 92 23.74 -7.65 -8.55
CA GLY A 92 23.06 -6.35 -8.57
C GLY A 92 21.54 -6.46 -8.69
N VAL A 93 20.92 -7.46 -8.07
CA VAL A 93 19.45 -7.58 -7.99
C VAL A 93 18.85 -6.48 -7.10
N MET A 94 17.62 -6.07 -7.39
CA MET A 94 16.84 -5.13 -6.57
C MET A 94 15.43 -5.66 -6.32
N GLY A 95 14.94 -5.54 -5.08
CA GLY A 95 13.58 -5.88 -4.70
C GLY A 95 12.90 -4.68 -4.07
N LEU A 96 12.43 -3.75 -4.89
CA LEU A 96 11.75 -2.54 -4.44
C LEU A 96 10.25 -2.64 -4.73
N PHE A 97 9.43 -2.17 -3.80
CA PHE A 97 7.98 -2.05 -3.98
C PHE A 97 7.54 -0.64 -3.57
N TYR A 98 6.95 0.09 -4.51
CA TYR A 98 6.42 1.41 -4.28
C TYR A 98 4.91 1.33 -4.11
N ILE A 99 4.39 1.99 -3.07
CA ILE A 99 2.96 2.08 -2.79
C ILE A 99 2.56 3.52 -2.53
N LEU A 100 1.33 3.87 -2.90
CA LEU A 100 0.64 5.07 -2.44
C LEU A 100 -0.54 4.64 -1.59
N VAL A 101 -0.63 5.23 -0.40
CA VAL A 101 -1.70 4.98 0.56
C VAL A 101 -2.44 6.29 0.77
N ALA A 102 -3.76 6.27 0.51
CA ALA A 102 -4.65 7.35 0.85
C ALA A 102 -5.16 7.14 2.28
N GLU A 103 -4.76 8.03 3.18
CA GLU A 103 -5.34 8.09 4.51
C GLU A 103 -6.81 8.50 4.40
N GLN A 104 -7.69 7.82 5.11
CA GLN A 104 -9.07 8.30 5.20
C GLN A 104 -9.08 9.56 6.05
N GLU A 105 -9.63 10.65 5.53
CA GLU A 105 -9.99 11.78 6.38
C GLU A 105 -10.85 11.22 7.52
N GLN A 106 -10.39 11.42 8.76
CA GLN A 106 -11.26 11.26 9.91
C GLN A 106 -12.42 12.22 9.68
N GLN A 107 -13.54 11.73 9.15
CA GLN A 107 -14.78 12.49 9.15
C GLN A 107 -14.94 12.99 10.59
N PRO A 108 -14.96 14.32 10.82
CA PRO A 108 -15.07 14.86 12.16
C PRO A 108 -16.33 14.26 12.73
N ALA A 109 -16.16 13.40 13.74
CA ALA A 109 -17.12 12.43 14.20
C ALA A 109 -18.57 12.94 14.08
N ALA A 110 -19.22 12.63 12.95
CA ALA A 110 -20.59 13.06 12.67
C ALA A 110 -21.60 12.42 13.65
N ASN A 111 -21.11 11.50 14.49
CA ASN A 111 -21.83 10.78 15.54
C ASN A 111 -21.26 11.01 16.95
N LYS A 112 -20.55 12.12 17.23
CA LYS A 112 -20.35 12.50 18.65
C LYS A 112 -21.70 12.94 19.21
N PRO A 113 -22.28 12.22 20.19
CA PRO A 113 -23.53 12.67 20.81
C PRO A 113 -23.28 14.03 21.45
N ALA A 114 -24.20 14.97 21.22
CA ALA A 114 -24.15 16.26 21.90
C ALA A 114 -24.14 16.03 23.41
N LEU A 115 -23.22 16.67 24.13
CA LEU A 115 -23.23 16.67 25.59
C LEU A 115 -24.42 17.48 26.05
N CYS A 116 -25.47 16.79 26.49
CA CYS A 116 -26.68 17.39 27.01
C CYS A 116 -26.67 17.33 28.54
N PHE A 117 -26.80 18.49 29.17
CA PHE A 117 -26.94 18.61 30.61
C PHE A 117 -28.38 18.94 30.95
N SER A 118 -28.89 18.32 32.00
CA SER A 118 -30.22 18.57 32.55
C SER A 118 -30.01 19.07 33.98
N PHE A 119 -30.15 20.38 34.21
CA PHE A 119 -30.45 21.08 35.48
C PHE A 119 -29.77 22.46 35.54
N PRO A 120 -30.48 23.57 35.85
CA PRO A 120 -31.93 23.73 36.00
C PRO A 120 -32.70 23.84 34.66
N PHE A 121 -32.01 23.83 33.52
CA PHE A 121 -32.59 23.78 32.17
C PHE A 121 -31.89 22.71 31.33
N SER A 122 -32.61 22.15 30.34
CA SER A 122 -32.03 21.22 29.36
C SER A 122 -31.32 22.03 28.29
N TRP A 123 -30.02 21.84 28.16
CA TRP A 123 -29.19 22.46 27.12
C TRP A 123 -28.18 21.46 26.59
N CYS A 124 -27.98 21.48 25.28
CA CYS A 124 -27.00 20.63 24.60
C CYS A 124 -25.91 21.53 24.04
N LEU A 125 -24.65 21.19 24.33
CA LEU A 125 -23.52 21.84 23.69
C LEU A 125 -23.44 21.39 22.23
N PRO A 126 -23.32 22.32 21.26
CA PRO A 126 -22.98 21.97 19.89
C PRO A 126 -21.70 21.14 19.89
N ALA A 127 -21.64 20.06 19.11
CA ALA A 127 -20.51 19.13 19.08
C ALA A 127 -19.15 19.85 18.87
N TRP A 128 -19.15 20.97 18.15
CA TRP A 128 -17.97 21.80 17.89
C TRP A 128 -17.39 22.50 19.13
N LEU A 129 -18.21 22.82 20.15
CA LEU A 129 -17.73 23.42 21.40
C LEU A 129 -17.05 22.39 22.33
N SER A 130 -17.44 21.11 22.23
CA SER A 130 -16.86 20.03 23.06
C SER A 130 -15.45 19.60 22.64
N SER A 131 -14.97 20.07 21.50
CA SER A 131 -13.72 19.60 20.90
C SER A 131 -12.47 20.33 21.41
N ASN A 132 -12.63 21.30 22.30
CA ASN A 132 -11.56 22.16 22.86
C ASN A 132 -11.51 22.17 24.40
N LEU A 133 -12.13 21.17 25.05
CA LEU A 133 -12.11 20.97 26.50
C LEU A 133 -11.36 19.69 26.86
#